data_AF-A0A965VS66-F1
#
_entry.id   AF-A0A965VS66-F1
#
_cell.length_a   1.000
_cell.length_b   1.000
_cell.length_c   1.000
_cell.angle_alpha   90.00
_cell.angle_beta   90.00
_cell.angle_gamma   90.00
#
_symmetry.space_group_name_H-M   'P 1'
#
loop_
_entity.id
_entity.type
_entity.pdbx_description
1 polymer ?
#
loop_
_entity_poly.entity_id
_entity_poly.type
_entity_poly.pdbx_seq_one_letter_code
_entity_poly.pdbx_strand_id
1 'polypeptide(L)'
;MFKSLILSQISVFTFLFSIPSFSTPLTPNEEAQLLSGVWKLPSQFTLKRLESLLNQFSKDTYGKAFQFMGVEEDFFHGHVLFEKKQQDGRTLLFPRAILYHTQEDAHKAHWEKSVDPKYDYLDVTTRNWIQWLSDDPREDGARIHNARDYLDISQKDPAQFFNQSSGPQKELHYTIHAKNLDAQKLGFVLAGELQFEFYSNSQPSPYGDDHLLTVQVSNEEVSLRAFTNTMYLERGSK
;
A
#
# COMPACT_ATOMS: atom_id res chain seq x y z
N MET A 1 -10.28 73.13 -9.01
CA MET A 1 -9.24 72.08 -9.02
C MET A 1 -9.63 71.03 -8.01
N PHE A 2 -9.86 69.78 -8.41
CA PHE A 2 -9.51 68.55 -7.68
C PHE A 2 -9.89 67.38 -8.60
N LYS A 3 -8.88 66.72 -9.18
CA LYS A 3 -9.02 65.51 -9.98
C LYS A 3 -9.06 64.32 -9.01
N SER A 4 -10.10 63.51 -9.08
CA SER A 4 -10.18 62.23 -8.37
C SER A 4 -9.48 61.15 -9.21
N LEU A 5 -8.42 60.55 -8.66
CA LEU A 5 -7.75 59.38 -9.22
C LEU A 5 -8.52 58.13 -8.77
N ILE A 6 -9.07 57.39 -9.74
CA ILE A 6 -9.57 56.03 -9.51
C ILE A 6 -8.39 55.08 -9.68
N LEU A 7 -7.87 54.55 -8.58
CA LEU A 7 -6.94 53.43 -8.58
C LEU A 7 -7.73 52.13 -8.86
N SER A 8 -7.54 51.57 -10.05
CA SER A 8 -7.95 50.21 -10.39
C SER A 8 -7.02 49.21 -9.70
N GLN A 9 -7.52 48.49 -8.69
CA GLN A 9 -6.83 47.33 -8.14
C GLN A 9 -6.90 46.18 -9.16
N ILE A 10 -5.74 45.80 -9.69
CA ILE A 10 -5.56 44.58 -10.46
C ILE A 10 -5.37 43.44 -9.45
N SER A 11 -6.43 42.67 -9.22
CA SER A 11 -6.32 41.40 -8.50
C SER A 11 -5.65 40.38 -9.41
N VAL A 12 -4.39 40.06 -9.13
CA VAL A 12 -3.68 38.93 -9.73
C VAL A 12 -4.27 37.65 -9.14
N PHE A 13 -5.15 36.98 -9.88
CA PHE A 13 -5.58 35.63 -9.56
C PHE A 13 -4.45 34.67 -9.90
N THR A 14 -3.65 34.30 -8.90
CA THR A 14 -2.79 33.12 -8.96
C THR A 14 -3.69 31.89 -8.96
N PHE A 15 -3.95 31.34 -10.14
CA PHE A 15 -4.50 29.99 -10.27
C PHE A 15 -3.45 29.00 -9.77
N LEU A 16 -3.56 28.60 -8.50
CA LEU A 16 -2.94 27.39 -8.00
C LEU A 16 -3.65 26.21 -8.70
N PHE A 17 -3.10 25.74 -9.81
CA PHE A 17 -3.50 24.47 -10.40
C PHE A 17 -3.18 23.38 -9.38
N SER A 18 -4.18 23.04 -8.58
CA SER A 18 -4.18 21.84 -7.76
C SER A 18 -4.22 20.67 -8.74
N ILE A 19 -3.07 20.09 -9.04
CA ILE A 19 -3.00 18.85 -9.81
C ILE A 19 -3.73 17.81 -8.95
N PRO A 20 -4.89 17.29 -9.38
CA PRO A 20 -5.59 16.35 -8.53
C PRO A 20 -4.86 15.01 -8.64
N SER A 21 -4.45 14.46 -7.49
CA SER A 21 -3.88 13.13 -7.41
C SER A 21 -5.03 12.12 -7.45
N PHE A 22 -5.28 11.57 -8.64
CA PHE A 22 -6.27 10.53 -8.90
C PHE A 22 -5.57 9.15 -8.99
N SER A 23 -6.31 8.04 -9.08
CA SER A 23 -5.75 6.79 -9.63
C SER A 23 -5.54 6.94 -11.13
N THR A 24 -4.54 7.74 -11.51
CA THR A 24 -4.15 7.94 -12.90
C THR A 24 -3.45 6.70 -13.42
N PRO A 25 -3.55 6.40 -14.72
CA PRO A 25 -2.71 5.36 -15.29
C PRO A 25 -1.24 5.72 -15.10
N LEU A 26 -0.40 4.69 -15.00
CA LEU A 26 1.04 4.87 -15.14
C LEU A 26 1.36 5.47 -16.50
N THR A 27 2.29 6.41 -16.53
CA THR A 27 2.85 6.89 -17.80
C THR A 27 3.63 5.76 -18.47
N PRO A 28 3.80 5.78 -19.81
CA PRO A 28 4.59 4.76 -20.51
C PRO A 28 6.02 4.60 -19.98
N ASN A 29 6.62 5.69 -19.48
CA ASN A 29 7.95 5.67 -18.88
C ASN A 29 7.96 4.96 -17.51
N GLU A 30 6.95 5.21 -16.67
CA GLU A 30 6.81 4.51 -15.38
C GLU A 30 6.52 3.02 -15.56
N GLU A 31 5.64 2.67 -16.50
CA GLU A 31 5.39 1.26 -16.85
C GLU A 31 6.67 0.57 -17.34
N ALA A 32 7.47 1.23 -18.18
CA ALA A 32 8.77 0.71 -18.62
C ALA A 32 9.77 0.55 -17.46
N GLN A 33 9.77 1.47 -16.48
CA GLN A 33 10.61 1.38 -15.28
C GLN A 33 10.22 0.20 -14.40
N LEU A 34 8.93 0.00 -14.14
CA LEU A 34 8.46 -1.17 -13.40
C LEU A 34 8.83 -2.48 -14.12
N LEU A 35 8.64 -2.54 -15.45
CA LEU A 35 8.97 -3.73 -16.25
C LEU A 35 10.47 -4.05 -16.33
N SER A 36 11.33 -3.05 -16.07
CA SER A 36 12.78 -3.19 -16.05
C SER A 36 13.36 -3.39 -14.64
N GLY A 37 12.51 -3.41 -13.60
CA GLY A 37 12.93 -3.53 -12.21
C GLY A 37 13.68 -2.30 -11.70
N VAL A 38 13.45 -1.13 -12.32
CA VAL A 38 14.04 0.14 -11.88
C VAL A 38 13.16 0.75 -10.80
N TRP A 39 13.80 1.06 -9.68
CA TRP A 39 13.21 1.39 -8.38
C TRP A 39 12.75 2.85 -8.35
N LYS A 40 11.52 3.12 -8.78
CA LYS A 40 10.89 4.43 -8.58
C LYS A 40 9.43 4.31 -8.21
N LEU A 41 9.07 5.11 -7.22
CA LEU A 41 7.69 5.38 -6.86
C LEU A 41 6.96 6.01 -8.06
N PRO A 42 5.81 5.46 -8.49
CA PRO A 42 5.02 6.12 -9.52
C PRO A 42 4.61 7.52 -9.08
N SER A 43 4.65 8.48 -9.99
CA SER A 43 4.44 9.92 -9.73
C SER A 43 3.13 10.25 -9.02
N GLN A 44 2.10 9.42 -9.21
CA GLN A 44 0.82 9.59 -8.53
C GLN A 44 0.83 9.24 -7.03
N PHE A 45 1.81 8.45 -6.59
CA PHE A 45 2.05 8.19 -5.17
C PHE A 45 3.02 9.25 -4.65
N THR A 46 2.57 10.50 -4.58
CA THR A 46 3.35 11.54 -3.91
C THR A 46 3.55 11.18 -2.42
N LEU A 47 4.60 11.71 -1.80
CA LEU A 47 4.85 11.48 -0.36
C LEU A 47 3.63 11.80 0.49
N LYS A 48 2.99 12.94 0.22
CA LYS A 48 1.77 13.36 0.90
C LYS A 48 0.61 12.37 0.72
N ARG A 49 0.45 11.77 -0.47
CA ARG A 49 -0.58 10.75 -0.70
C ARG A 49 -0.26 9.47 0.08
N LEU A 50 0.99 9.02 0.05
CA LEU A 50 1.42 7.86 0.85
C LEU A 50 1.22 8.08 2.35
N GLU A 51 1.61 9.24 2.88
CA GLU A 51 1.33 9.62 4.27
C GLU A 51 -0.17 9.57 4.54
N SER A 52 -1.00 10.18 3.70
CA SER A 52 -2.46 10.16 3.86
C SER A 52 -3.01 8.73 3.90
N LEU A 53 -2.58 7.87 2.98
CA LEU A 53 -3.02 6.48 2.89
C LEU A 53 -2.60 5.67 4.12
N LEU A 54 -1.34 5.80 4.56
CA LEU A 54 -0.81 5.12 5.74
C LEU A 54 -1.44 5.62 7.02
N ASN A 55 -1.69 6.93 7.16
CA ASN A 55 -2.40 7.49 8.31
C ASN A 55 -3.84 6.98 8.37
N GLN A 56 -4.54 6.91 7.22
CA GLN A 56 -5.89 6.35 7.17
C GLN A 56 -5.89 4.85 7.53
N PHE A 57 -4.94 4.09 6.97
CA PHE A 57 -4.78 2.68 7.31
C PHE A 57 -4.50 2.49 8.81
N SER A 58 -3.55 3.25 9.35
CA SER A 58 -3.16 3.20 10.76
C SER A 58 -4.34 3.46 11.68
N LYS A 59 -5.10 4.51 11.40
CA LYS A 59 -6.27 4.88 12.18
C LYS A 59 -7.30 3.75 12.28
N ASP A 60 -7.53 3.04 11.18
CA ASP A 60 -8.63 2.06 11.10
C ASP A 60 -8.24 0.66 11.58
N THR A 61 -6.95 0.33 11.45
CA THR A 61 -6.43 -1.04 11.66
C THR A 61 -5.46 -1.18 12.84
N TYR A 62 -5.00 -0.07 13.45
CA TYR A 62 -4.17 -0.13 14.65
C TYR A 62 -4.84 -0.95 15.76
N GLY A 63 -4.06 -1.83 16.41
CA GLY A 63 -4.51 -2.76 17.45
C GLY A 63 -5.29 -3.96 16.93
N LYS A 64 -5.69 -3.98 15.65
CA LYS A 64 -6.36 -5.11 14.98
C LYS A 64 -5.48 -5.81 13.95
N ALA A 65 -4.57 -5.06 13.35
CA ALA A 65 -3.70 -5.51 12.29
C ALA A 65 -2.22 -5.34 12.61
N PHE A 66 -1.86 -4.39 13.49
CA PHE A 66 -0.49 -4.16 13.91
C PHE A 66 -0.47 -3.33 15.22
N GLN A 67 0.70 -3.25 15.86
CA GLN A 67 1.01 -2.44 17.05
C GLN A 67 2.26 -1.59 16.83
N PHE A 68 3.20 -2.05 15.99
CA PHE A 68 4.52 -1.46 15.75
C PHE A 68 4.70 -1.23 14.24
N MET A 69 4.48 0.00 13.81
CA MET A 69 4.69 0.39 12.41
C MET A 69 6.18 0.53 12.08
N GLY A 70 6.55 0.07 10.88
CA GLY A 70 7.93 0.12 10.38
C GLY A 70 8.84 -0.98 10.91
N VAL A 71 8.26 -2.02 11.51
CA VAL A 71 8.98 -3.18 12.08
C VAL A 71 8.68 -4.40 11.23
N GLU A 72 9.71 -5.07 10.71
CA GLU A 72 9.61 -6.22 9.79
C GLU A 72 8.73 -7.33 10.36
N GLU A 73 8.86 -7.60 11.65
CA GLU A 73 8.11 -8.64 12.32
C GLU A 73 6.65 -8.26 12.64
N ASP A 74 6.20 -7.02 12.39
CA ASP A 74 4.84 -6.56 12.68
C ASP A 74 4.13 -5.83 11.54
N PHE A 75 4.64 -4.70 11.04
CA PHE A 75 4.10 -4.07 9.84
C PHE A 75 5.17 -3.26 9.13
N PHE A 76 5.59 -3.73 7.95
CA PHE A 76 6.69 -3.13 7.22
C PHE A 76 6.45 -2.97 5.73
N HIS A 77 5.42 -3.57 5.12
CA HIS A 77 5.26 -3.41 3.68
C HIS A 77 3.82 -3.60 3.18
N GLY A 78 3.60 -3.26 1.91
CA GLY A 78 2.38 -3.54 1.16
C GLY A 78 2.60 -3.51 -0.35
N HIS A 79 1.59 -3.92 -1.11
CA HIS A 79 1.66 -4.14 -2.56
C HIS A 79 0.57 -3.32 -3.25
N VAL A 80 0.92 -2.34 -4.07
CA VAL A 80 -0.05 -1.69 -4.97
C VAL A 80 -0.44 -2.68 -6.05
N LEU A 81 -1.74 -2.96 -6.14
CA LEU A 81 -2.35 -3.84 -7.13
C LEU A 81 -2.77 -3.04 -8.36
N PHE A 82 -2.39 -3.50 -9.55
CA PHE A 82 -2.71 -2.84 -10.81
C PHE A 82 -3.75 -3.60 -11.63
N GLU A 83 -4.57 -2.85 -12.37
CA GLU A 83 -5.47 -3.32 -13.41
C GLU A 83 -5.01 -2.78 -14.77
N LYS A 84 -5.15 -3.55 -15.85
CA LYS A 84 -4.98 -3.04 -17.22
C LYS A 84 -6.31 -2.58 -17.80
N LYS A 85 -6.39 -1.32 -18.25
CA LYS A 85 -7.56 -0.78 -18.97
C LYS A 85 -7.17 -0.15 -20.29
N GLN A 86 -8.13 -0.13 -21.22
CA GLN A 86 -8.03 0.68 -22.44
C GLN A 86 -8.39 2.13 -22.12
N GLN A 87 -7.49 3.06 -22.45
CA GLN A 87 -7.75 4.50 -22.45
C GLN A 87 -7.09 5.12 -23.68
N ASP A 88 -7.85 5.90 -24.45
CA ASP A 88 -7.36 6.60 -25.64
C ASP A 88 -6.64 5.69 -26.66
N GLY A 89 -7.15 4.47 -26.84
CA GLY A 89 -6.60 3.46 -27.76
C GLY A 89 -5.31 2.79 -27.26
N ARG A 90 -4.97 2.92 -25.97
CA ARG A 90 -3.81 2.30 -25.34
C ARG A 90 -4.22 1.47 -24.13
N THR A 91 -3.56 0.33 -23.95
CA THR A 91 -3.64 -0.45 -22.70
C THR A 91 -2.70 0.18 -21.68
N LEU A 92 -3.21 0.61 -20.53
CA LEU A 92 -2.45 1.25 -19.46
C LEU A 92 -2.69 0.56 -18.11
N LEU A 93 -1.70 0.62 -17.21
CA LEU A 93 -1.78 0.12 -15.84
C LEU A 93 -2.38 1.18 -14.90
N PHE A 94 -3.43 0.82 -14.16
CA PHE A 94 -4.10 1.65 -13.16
C PHE A 94 -3.94 1.04 -11.78
N PRO A 95 -3.46 1.76 -10.76
CA PRO A 95 -3.49 1.26 -9.40
C PRO A 95 -4.93 1.21 -8.90
N ARG A 96 -5.29 0.16 -8.17
CA ARG A 96 -6.67 -0.09 -7.71
C ARG A 96 -6.78 -0.26 -6.20
N ALA A 97 -5.76 -0.85 -5.59
CA ALA A 97 -5.73 -1.09 -4.16
C ALA A 97 -4.28 -1.26 -3.67
N ILE A 98 -4.10 -1.25 -2.36
CA ILE A 98 -2.87 -1.66 -1.68
C ILE A 98 -3.20 -2.87 -0.82
N LEU A 99 -2.46 -3.97 -1.01
CA LEU A 99 -2.50 -5.17 -0.20
C LEU A 99 -1.38 -5.10 0.85
N TYR A 100 -1.74 -4.95 2.11
CA TYR A 100 -0.80 -4.90 3.23
C TYR A 100 -0.65 -6.28 3.89
N HIS A 101 0.59 -6.59 4.29
CA HIS A 101 0.93 -7.76 5.08
C HIS A 101 1.44 -7.33 6.44
N THR A 102 0.83 -7.86 7.49
CA THR A 102 1.23 -7.64 8.88
C THR A 102 1.69 -8.95 9.49
N GLN A 103 2.73 -8.90 10.32
CA GLN A 103 3.37 -10.06 10.94
C GLN A 103 3.86 -11.11 9.93
N GLU A 104 4.23 -10.69 8.71
CA GLU A 104 4.82 -11.57 7.70
C GLU A 104 6.10 -12.24 8.22
N ASP A 105 6.92 -11.49 8.97
CA ASP A 105 8.17 -12.01 9.51
C ASP A 105 8.13 -12.30 11.02
N ALA A 106 6.94 -12.31 11.63
CA ALA A 106 6.79 -12.69 13.04
C ALA A 106 7.38 -14.08 13.34
N HIS A 107 7.31 -15.00 12.38
CA HIS A 107 7.89 -16.34 12.48
C HIS A 107 9.42 -16.32 12.68
N LYS A 108 10.15 -15.34 12.10
CA LYS A 108 11.59 -15.16 12.33
C LYS A 108 11.85 -14.80 13.80
N ALA A 109 11.07 -13.88 14.38
CA ALA A 109 11.14 -13.55 15.80
C ALA A 109 10.83 -14.77 16.69
N HIS A 110 9.87 -15.62 16.31
CA HIS A 110 9.55 -16.84 17.05
C HIS A 110 10.69 -17.86 17.11
N TRP A 111 11.34 -18.10 15.98
CA TRP A 111 12.26 -19.23 15.81
C TRP A 111 13.72 -18.86 16.08
N GLU A 112 14.12 -17.64 15.75
CA GLU A 112 15.51 -17.21 15.91
C GLU A 112 15.77 -16.50 17.25
N LYS A 113 14.74 -15.90 17.86
CA LYS A 113 14.85 -15.11 19.09
C LYS A 113 13.73 -15.46 20.06
N SER A 114 13.82 -16.63 20.70
CA SER A 114 13.08 -16.98 21.93
C SER A 114 11.75 -16.24 22.11
N VAL A 115 10.73 -16.65 21.34
CA VAL A 115 9.32 -16.16 21.35
C VAL A 115 9.17 -14.82 22.07
N ASP A 116 9.50 -13.71 21.40
CA ASP A 116 9.08 -12.41 21.91
C ASP A 116 7.55 -12.34 21.73
N PRO A 117 6.75 -12.45 22.83
CA PRO A 117 5.30 -12.58 22.73
C PRO A 117 4.64 -11.32 22.15
N LYS A 118 5.38 -10.21 22.01
CA LYS A 118 4.84 -8.97 21.46
C LYS A 118 4.56 -9.00 19.96
N TYR A 119 5.02 -10.02 19.22
CA TYR A 119 4.81 -10.14 17.77
C TYR A 119 3.85 -11.27 17.35
N ASP A 120 3.15 -11.89 18.29
CA ASP A 120 2.22 -13.01 18.01
C ASP A 120 0.92 -12.87 18.76
N TYR A 121 0.28 -11.74 18.51
CA TYR A 121 -0.98 -11.36 19.14
C TYR A 121 -2.13 -11.29 18.14
N LEU A 122 -1.85 -11.47 16.84
CA LEU A 122 -2.87 -11.47 15.78
C LEU A 122 -3.16 -12.89 15.33
N ASP A 123 -4.45 -13.16 15.12
CA ASP A 123 -4.89 -14.33 14.38
C ASP A 123 -4.29 -14.29 12.96
N VAL A 124 -3.81 -15.42 12.47
CA VAL A 124 -3.19 -15.52 11.13
C VAL A 124 -4.12 -15.05 10.01
N THR A 125 -5.43 -15.15 10.20
CA THR A 125 -6.43 -14.69 9.24
C THR A 125 -6.64 -13.18 9.26
N THR A 126 -6.16 -12.48 10.29
CA THR A 126 -6.22 -11.02 10.41
C THR A 126 -4.96 -10.30 9.94
N ARG A 127 -4.01 -11.02 9.34
CA ARG A 127 -2.67 -10.51 8.95
C ARG A 127 -2.57 -9.87 7.56
N ASN A 128 -3.67 -9.84 6.81
CA ASN A 128 -3.67 -9.35 5.43
C ASN A 128 -4.82 -8.39 5.20
N TRP A 129 -4.56 -7.23 4.61
CA TRP A 129 -5.54 -6.16 4.46
C TRP A 129 -5.49 -5.54 3.09
N ILE A 130 -6.65 -5.15 2.55
CA ILE A 130 -6.76 -4.41 1.29
C ILE A 130 -7.30 -3.02 1.60
N GLN A 131 -6.55 -2.00 1.18
CA GLN A 131 -6.99 -0.61 1.14
C GLN A 131 -7.29 -0.22 -0.31
N TRP A 132 -8.53 0.15 -0.60
CA TRP A 132 -8.93 0.52 -1.96
C TRP A 132 -8.51 1.95 -2.31
N LEU A 133 -7.98 2.12 -3.51
CA LEU A 133 -7.68 3.43 -4.09
C LEU A 133 -8.89 3.93 -4.87
N SER A 134 -9.11 5.24 -4.83
CA SER A 134 -10.26 5.89 -5.48
C SER A 134 -9.81 6.84 -6.57
N ASP A 135 -10.74 7.13 -7.48
CA ASP A 135 -10.63 8.25 -8.41
C ASP A 135 -11.09 9.57 -7.75
N ASP A 136 -11.76 9.51 -6.59
CA ASP A 136 -12.07 10.66 -5.74
C ASP A 136 -11.06 10.76 -4.58
N PRO A 137 -10.22 11.81 -4.51
CA PRO A 137 -9.26 12.00 -3.42
C PRO A 137 -9.87 12.02 -2.01
N ARG A 138 -11.17 12.34 -1.88
CA ARG A 138 -11.87 12.35 -0.59
C ARG A 138 -12.20 10.95 -0.08
N GLU A 139 -12.23 9.98 -1.00
CA GLU A 139 -12.55 8.58 -0.73
C GLU A 139 -11.33 7.65 -0.92
N ASP A 140 -10.19 8.20 -1.37
CA ASP A 140 -8.96 7.46 -1.61
C ASP A 140 -8.46 6.85 -0.29
N GLY A 141 -8.33 5.52 -0.27
CA GLY A 141 -7.92 4.77 0.91
C GLY A 141 -8.98 4.64 2.02
N ALA A 142 -10.21 5.09 1.81
CA ALA A 142 -11.26 5.06 2.83
C ALA A 142 -11.90 3.66 3.05
N ARG A 143 -11.78 2.75 2.08
CA ARG A 143 -12.30 1.38 2.20
C ARG A 143 -11.15 0.43 2.53
N ILE A 144 -11.08 -0.02 3.78
CA ILE A 144 -10.05 -0.93 4.27
C ILE A 144 -10.70 -2.20 4.83
N HIS A 145 -10.36 -3.34 4.23
CA HIS A 145 -10.99 -4.63 4.53
C HIS A 145 -9.91 -5.69 4.77
N ASN A 146 -10.26 -6.75 5.47
CA ASN A 146 -9.38 -7.91 5.56
C ASN A 146 -9.31 -8.62 4.19
N ALA A 147 -8.11 -8.95 3.74
CA ALA A 147 -7.88 -9.52 2.41
C ALA A 147 -8.43 -10.94 2.25
N ARG A 148 -8.70 -11.65 3.36
CA ARG A 148 -9.30 -12.99 3.36
C ARG A 148 -10.60 -13.05 2.56
N ASP A 149 -11.41 -12.01 2.64
CA ASP A 149 -12.72 -11.98 1.98
C ASP A 149 -12.60 -11.94 0.44
N TYR A 150 -11.40 -11.64 -0.08
CA TYR A 150 -11.08 -11.55 -1.50
C TYR A 150 -10.25 -12.73 -2.01
N LEU A 151 -10.06 -13.78 -1.21
CA LEU A 151 -9.28 -14.96 -1.59
C LEU A 151 -9.96 -15.79 -2.69
N ASP A 152 -9.16 -16.25 -3.64
CA ASP A 152 -9.49 -17.38 -4.50
C ASP A 152 -9.23 -18.69 -3.74
N ILE A 153 -10.31 -19.25 -3.19
CA ILE A 153 -10.26 -20.49 -2.41
C ILE A 153 -9.83 -21.71 -3.24
N SER A 154 -9.85 -21.63 -4.57
CA SER A 154 -9.34 -22.70 -5.44
C SER A 154 -7.81 -22.74 -5.47
N GLN A 155 -7.15 -21.60 -5.20
CA GLN A 155 -5.70 -21.47 -5.19
C GLN A 155 -5.11 -21.54 -3.78
N LYS A 156 -5.86 -21.06 -2.78
CA LYS A 156 -5.40 -21.00 -1.40
C LYS A 156 -6.56 -21.22 -0.44
N ASP A 157 -6.56 -22.38 0.22
CA ASP A 157 -7.59 -22.74 1.19
C ASP A 157 -7.29 -22.15 2.58
N PRO A 158 -8.14 -21.25 3.11
CA PRO A 158 -8.01 -20.75 4.47
C PRO A 158 -8.58 -21.71 5.53
N ALA A 159 -9.28 -22.80 5.16
CA ALA A 159 -9.93 -23.72 6.10
C ALA A 159 -8.94 -24.36 7.11
N GLN A 160 -7.71 -24.61 6.67
CA GLN A 160 -6.65 -25.18 7.51
C GLN A 160 -6.30 -24.33 8.76
N PHE A 161 -6.58 -23.02 8.75
CA PHE A 161 -6.29 -22.12 9.87
C PHE A 161 -7.44 -22.06 10.90
N PHE A 162 -8.65 -22.50 10.52
CA PHE A 162 -9.82 -22.54 11.40
C PHE A 162 -9.98 -23.87 12.13
N ASN A 163 -9.18 -24.88 11.77
CA ASN A 163 -9.15 -26.15 12.47
C ASN A 163 -8.38 -25.98 13.79
N GLN A 164 -9.11 -25.72 14.88
CA GLN A 164 -8.60 -25.58 16.25
C GLN A 164 -7.80 -26.79 16.78
N SER A 165 -7.77 -27.89 16.02
CA SER A 165 -7.05 -29.13 16.33
C SER A 165 -5.64 -29.22 15.74
N SER A 166 -5.22 -28.29 14.87
CA SER A 166 -3.81 -28.19 14.48
C SER A 166 -3.00 -27.69 15.67
N GLY A 167 -1.78 -28.20 15.86
CA GLY A 167 -0.87 -27.80 16.94
C GLY A 167 -0.58 -26.29 16.97
N PRO A 168 0.34 -25.82 17.84
CA PRO A 168 0.59 -24.38 17.97
C PRO A 168 0.78 -23.76 16.58
N GLN A 169 0.09 -22.65 16.30
CA GLN A 169 0.03 -21.94 15.00
C GLN A 169 1.40 -21.51 14.44
N LYS A 170 2.48 -21.90 15.13
CA LYS A 170 3.90 -21.76 14.85
C LYS A 170 4.33 -22.14 13.43
N GLU A 171 3.66 -23.07 12.73
CA GLU A 171 4.05 -23.50 11.37
C GLU A 171 3.25 -22.81 10.26
N LEU A 172 2.25 -21.99 10.61
CA LEU A 172 1.25 -21.50 9.69
C LEU A 172 1.47 -20.01 9.41
N HIS A 173 2.54 -19.71 8.66
CA HIS A 173 2.69 -18.40 8.06
C HIS A 173 1.61 -18.19 6.99
N TYR A 174 0.79 -17.13 7.12
CA TYR A 174 -0.30 -16.87 6.18
C TYR A 174 -0.20 -15.48 5.54
N THR A 175 0.71 -15.31 4.59
CA THR A 175 0.70 -14.19 3.64
C THR A 175 -0.26 -14.50 2.50
N ILE A 176 -1.21 -13.63 2.20
CA ILE A 176 -2.01 -13.72 0.98
C ILE A 176 -1.24 -13.01 -0.12
N HIS A 177 -0.67 -13.73 -1.08
CA HIS A 177 -0.02 -13.05 -2.22
C HIS A 177 -1.06 -12.52 -3.20
N ALA A 178 -0.74 -11.49 -3.98
CA ALA A 178 -1.69 -10.90 -4.93
C ALA A 178 -2.27 -11.94 -5.92
N LYS A 179 -1.46 -12.93 -6.35
CA LYS A 179 -1.92 -14.04 -7.20
C LYS A 179 -3.04 -14.89 -6.57
N ASN A 180 -3.13 -14.93 -5.23
CA ASN A 180 -4.15 -15.67 -4.50
C ASN A 180 -5.49 -14.94 -4.42
N LEU A 181 -5.59 -13.72 -4.93
CA LEU A 181 -6.82 -12.93 -4.88
C LEU A 181 -7.73 -13.28 -6.06
N ASP A 182 -9.03 -13.35 -5.77
CA ASP A 182 -10.08 -13.61 -6.73
C ASP A 182 -10.46 -12.33 -7.48
N ALA A 183 -10.25 -12.32 -8.79
CA ALA A 183 -10.55 -11.18 -9.65
C ALA A 183 -12.03 -10.76 -9.65
N GLN A 184 -12.96 -11.71 -9.50
CA GLN A 184 -14.39 -11.41 -9.41
C GLN A 184 -14.72 -10.69 -8.11
N LYS A 185 -14.13 -11.13 -6.99
CA LYS A 185 -14.31 -10.48 -5.68
C LYS A 185 -13.66 -9.11 -5.63
N LEU A 186 -12.50 -8.95 -6.27
CA LEU A 186 -11.84 -7.66 -6.42
C LEU A 186 -12.61 -6.71 -7.37
N GLY A 187 -13.38 -7.25 -8.31
CA GLY A 187 -14.03 -6.46 -9.35
C GLY A 187 -13.05 -5.93 -10.41
N PHE A 188 -11.83 -6.49 -10.49
CA PHE A 188 -10.87 -6.23 -11.55
C PHE A 188 -9.89 -7.41 -11.73
N VAL A 189 -9.32 -7.53 -12.93
CA VAL A 189 -8.28 -8.51 -13.22
C VAL A 189 -6.92 -7.92 -12.84
N LEU A 190 -6.22 -8.59 -11.92
CA LEU A 190 -4.87 -8.20 -11.52
C LEU A 190 -3.92 -8.32 -12.70
N ALA A 191 -3.22 -7.23 -13.02
CA ALA A 191 -2.21 -7.19 -14.08
C ALA A 191 -0.78 -7.14 -13.55
N GLY A 192 -0.60 -6.93 -12.24
CA GLY A 192 0.69 -6.86 -11.57
C GLY A 192 0.62 -6.14 -10.23
N GLU A 193 1.75 -6.08 -9.55
CA GLU A 193 1.92 -5.42 -8.26
C GLU A 193 3.28 -4.72 -8.09
N LEU A 194 3.30 -3.71 -7.22
CA LEU A 194 4.51 -2.99 -6.78
C LEU A 194 4.56 -3.02 -5.26
N GLN A 195 5.65 -3.53 -4.68
CA GLN A 195 5.85 -3.56 -3.24
C GLN A 195 6.42 -2.23 -2.72
N PHE A 196 5.99 -1.86 -1.52
CA PHE A 196 6.38 -0.69 -0.74
C PHE A 196 6.84 -1.18 0.61
N GLU A 197 8.03 -0.83 1.03
CA GLU A 197 8.55 -1.15 2.35
C GLU A 197 8.68 0.12 3.18
N PHE A 198 8.44 0.01 4.48
CA PHE A 198 8.43 1.07 5.47
C PHE A 198 9.30 0.63 6.64
N TYR A 199 10.35 1.39 6.94
CA TYR A 199 11.26 1.09 8.05
C TYR A 199 11.29 2.23 9.06
N SER A 200 11.15 1.88 10.35
CA SER A 200 11.27 2.84 11.47
C SER A 200 12.72 3.08 11.89
N ASN A 201 13.63 2.13 11.62
CA ASN A 201 15.02 2.21 12.05
C ASN A 201 15.96 2.78 10.98
N SER A 202 16.76 3.74 11.44
CA SER A 202 17.62 4.64 10.69
C SER A 202 18.95 4.01 10.24
N GLN A 203 18.96 3.40 9.07
CA GLN A 203 20.09 3.45 8.13
C GLN A 203 19.47 3.66 6.74
N PRO A 204 20.00 4.57 5.90
CA PRO A 204 19.56 4.63 4.51
C PRO A 204 19.74 3.26 3.88
N SER A 205 18.70 2.73 3.24
CA SER A 205 18.84 1.49 2.47
C SER A 205 19.88 1.72 1.38
N PRO A 206 20.77 0.75 1.07
CA PRO A 206 21.62 0.82 -0.11
C PRO A 206 20.80 0.74 -1.42
N TYR A 207 19.49 0.45 -1.33
CA TYR A 207 18.59 0.28 -2.46
C TYR A 207 17.64 1.49 -2.60
N GLY A 208 17.96 2.40 -3.53
CA GLY A 208 16.99 3.34 -4.12
C GLY A 208 16.71 4.66 -3.40
N ASP A 209 15.78 5.45 -3.99
CA ASP A 209 15.29 6.74 -3.48
C ASP A 209 14.63 6.55 -2.11
N ASP A 210 15.24 7.14 -1.08
CA ASP A 210 14.78 7.08 0.32
C ASP A 210 13.90 8.30 0.61
N HIS A 211 12.66 8.05 1.05
CA HIS A 211 11.72 9.10 1.38
C HIS A 211 11.27 9.00 2.83
N LEU A 212 11.34 10.13 3.54
CA LEU A 212 10.79 10.25 4.88
C LEU A 212 9.28 10.48 4.80
N LEU A 213 8.51 9.67 5.53
CA LEU A 213 7.07 9.79 5.71
C LEU A 213 6.75 9.93 7.20
N THR A 214 5.72 10.70 7.50
CA THR A 214 5.20 10.84 8.87
C THR A 214 3.84 10.16 9.01
N VAL A 215 3.74 9.21 9.94
CA VAL A 215 2.50 8.46 10.21
C VAL A 215 2.10 8.56 11.68
N GLN A 216 0.81 8.82 11.93
CA GLN A 216 0.24 8.87 13.27
C GLN A 216 -0.31 7.50 13.67
N VAL A 217 0.21 6.95 14.76
CA VAL A 217 -0.16 5.64 15.31
C VAL A 217 -0.51 5.80 16.78
N SER A 218 -1.77 5.55 17.17
CA SER A 218 -2.21 5.62 18.58
C SER A 218 -1.84 6.92 19.33
N ASN A 219 -1.85 8.06 18.62
CA ASN A 219 -1.44 9.39 19.09
C ASN A 219 0.08 9.64 19.16
N GLU A 220 0.89 8.72 18.63
CA GLU A 220 2.33 8.92 18.45
C GLU A 220 2.64 9.20 16.99
N GLU A 221 3.60 10.10 16.77
CA GLU A 221 4.16 10.36 15.46
C GLU A 221 5.32 9.40 15.20
N VAL A 222 5.18 8.56 14.18
CA VAL A 222 6.20 7.63 13.72
C VAL A 222 6.79 8.16 12.41
N SER A 223 8.10 8.32 12.38
CA SER A 223 8.84 8.62 11.15
C SER A 223 9.25 7.32 10.46
N LEU A 224 8.91 7.19 9.19
CA LEU A 224 9.20 6.01 8.38
C LEU A 224 10.05 6.39 7.19
N ARG A 225 10.92 5.47 6.77
CA ARG A 225 11.56 5.51 5.45
C ARG A 225 10.81 4.59 4.52
N ALA A 226 10.37 5.12 3.38
CA ALA A 226 9.67 4.36 2.35
C ALA A 226 10.60 3.98 1.20
N PHE A 227 10.56 2.71 0.82
CA PHE A 227 11.27 2.14 -0.33
C PHE A 227 10.29 1.39 -1.23
N THR A 228 10.59 1.25 -2.51
CA THR A 228 9.71 0.54 -3.46
C THR A 228 10.44 -0.58 -4.15
N ASN A 229 9.93 -1.81 -4.11
CA ASN A 229 10.47 -2.98 -4.79
C ASN A 229 9.46 -3.51 -5.83
N THR A 230 9.89 -3.76 -7.07
CA THR A 230 9.00 -4.39 -8.05
C THR A 230 9.15 -5.90 -8.01
N MET A 231 8.11 -6.59 -7.52
CA MET A 231 8.14 -8.04 -7.31
C MET A 231 7.45 -8.82 -8.45
N TYR A 232 6.39 -8.28 -9.05
CA TYR A 232 5.61 -9.05 -10.02
C TYR A 232 4.81 -8.18 -11.00
N LEU A 233 5.09 -8.32 -12.29
CA LEU A 233 4.21 -7.82 -13.35
C LEU A 233 3.89 -8.99 -14.29
N GLU A 234 2.61 -9.26 -14.53
CA GLU A 234 2.25 -10.12 -15.66
C GLU A 234 2.61 -9.37 -16.94
N ARG A 235 3.72 -9.78 -17.54
CA ARG A 235 3.98 -9.53 -18.96
C ARG A 235 2.91 -10.30 -19.70
N GLY A 236 1.82 -9.62 -20.03
CA GLY A 236 0.71 -10.20 -20.78
C GLY A 236 1.27 -11.03 -21.92
N SER A 237 0.86 -12.30 -21.97
CA SER A 237 1.15 -13.17 -23.10
C SER A 237 0.70 -12.46 -24.37
N LYS A 238 1.66 -12.12 -25.23
CA LYS A 238 1.40 -11.71 -26.61
C LYS A 238 0.67 -12.82 -27.36
#